data_AF-A0A7S3VIL0-F1
#
_entry.id   AF-A0A7S3VIL0-F1
#
_cell.length_a   1.000
_cell.length_b   1.000
_cell.length_c   1.000
_cell.angle_alpha   90.00
_cell.angle_beta   90.00
_cell.angle_gamma   90.00
#
_symmetry.space_group_name_H-M   'P 1'
#
loop_
_entity.id
_entity.type
_entity.pdbx_description
1 polymer ?
#
loop_
_entity_poly.entity_id
_entity_poly.type
_entity_poly.pdbx_seq_one_letter_code
_entity_poly.pdbx_strand_id
1 'polypeptide(L)'
;YSFSGTSLKATSNGSSMSMATGMGVNGFGRIGRLVTRIMMEDDDIKLNAINAGSATTDYMAYQYKYDTIHGIAKGTVEIDGDFLVLNGEKIQ
;
A
#
# COMPACT_ATOMS: atom_id res chain seq x y z
N TYR A 1 -44.93 -25.18 -31.69
CA TYR A 1 -44.32 -24.50 -30.54
C TYR A 1 -42.81 -24.58 -30.69
N SER A 2 -42.20 -23.51 -31.19
CA SER A 2 -40.75 -23.41 -31.45
C SER A 2 -40.06 -22.88 -30.20
N PHE A 3 -39.10 -23.63 -29.64
CA PHE A 3 -38.26 -23.19 -28.53
C PHE A 3 -36.98 -22.56 -29.11
N SER A 4 -36.94 -21.23 -29.12
CA SER A 4 -35.75 -20.46 -29.47
C SER A 4 -34.81 -20.42 -28.26
N GLY A 5 -33.90 -21.39 -28.18
CA GLY A 5 -32.80 -21.38 -27.22
C GLY A 5 -31.66 -20.50 -27.73
N THR A 6 -31.57 -19.25 -27.26
CA THR A 6 -30.40 -18.41 -27.48
C THR A 6 -29.20 -19.03 -26.78
N SER A 7 -28.19 -19.46 -27.55
CA SER A 7 -26.91 -19.91 -27.01
C SER A 7 -26.24 -18.75 -26.27
N LEU A 8 -26.19 -18.83 -24.94
CA LEU A 8 -25.38 -17.94 -24.13
C LEU A 8 -23.91 -18.33 -24.36
N LYS A 9 -23.22 -17.53 -25.19
CA LYS A 9 -21.77 -17.56 -25.28
C LYS A 9 -21.23 -17.19 -23.90
N ALA A 10 -20.62 -18.15 -23.21
CA ALA A 10 -19.85 -17.86 -22.01
C ALA A 10 -18.69 -16.92 -22.39
N THR A 11 -18.81 -15.64 -22.03
CA THR A 11 -17.67 -14.73 -22.03
C THR A 11 -16.62 -15.36 -21.12
N SER A 12 -15.49 -15.73 -21.71
CA SER A 12 -14.31 -16.10 -20.94
C SER A 12 -13.89 -14.88 -20.15
N ASN A 13 -14.15 -14.86 -18.85
CA ASN A 13 -13.50 -13.95 -17.91
C ASN A 13 -12.02 -14.39 -17.78
N GLY A 14 -11.28 -14.21 -18.87
CA GLY A 14 -9.83 -14.21 -18.89
C GLY A 14 -9.37 -12.83 -18.47
N SER A 15 -9.44 -12.54 -17.18
CA SER A 15 -8.81 -11.38 -16.58
C SER A 15 -8.42 -11.81 -15.17
N SER A 16 -7.24 -12.41 -15.02
CA SER A 16 -6.57 -12.34 -13.73
C SER A 16 -6.20 -10.86 -13.54
N MET A 17 -7.13 -10.07 -12.99
CA MET A 17 -6.80 -8.76 -12.47
C MET A 17 -5.82 -9.04 -11.33
N SER A 18 -4.52 -8.82 -11.56
CA SER A 18 -3.57 -8.67 -10.46
C SER A 18 -3.94 -7.36 -9.78
N MET A 19 -4.87 -7.42 -8.84
CA MET A 19 -5.19 -6.29 -7.99
C MET A 19 -4.11 -6.22 -6.93
N ALA A 20 -3.46 -5.06 -6.80
CA ALA A 20 -2.48 -4.86 -5.74
C ALA A 20 -3.10 -5.24 -4.39
N THR A 21 -2.43 -6.11 -3.64
CA THR A 21 -2.97 -6.65 -2.39
C THR A 21 -2.90 -5.57 -1.32
N GLY A 22 -4.07 -5.14 -0.85
CA GLY A 22 -4.19 -4.15 0.22
C GLY A 22 -3.69 -4.71 1.54
N MET A 23 -2.69 -4.08 2.12
CA MET A 23 -2.05 -4.48 3.37
C MET A 23 -1.95 -3.31 4.35
N GLY A 24 -1.97 -3.64 5.64
CA GLY A 24 -1.79 -2.66 6.73
C GLY A 24 -0.68 -3.09 7.66
N VAL A 25 0.02 -2.11 8.24
CA VAL A 25 1.12 -2.34 9.17
C VAL A 25 0.68 -1.95 10.58
N ASN A 26 0.73 -2.90 11.53
CA ASN A 26 0.53 -2.62 12.95
C ASN A 26 1.87 -2.55 13.66
N GLY A 27 2.24 -1.34 14.07
CA GLY A 27 3.49 -0.98 14.71
C GLY A 27 4.49 -0.37 13.72
N PHE A 28 4.81 0.92 13.90
CA PHE A 28 5.80 1.63 13.08
C PHE A 28 7.21 1.62 13.70
N GLY A 29 7.59 0.46 14.25
CA GLY A 29 8.92 0.23 14.80
C GLY A 29 9.94 -0.13 13.72
N ARG A 30 11.03 -0.77 14.14
CA ARG A 30 12.12 -1.14 13.23
C ARG A 30 11.67 -2.09 12.10
N ILE A 31 10.87 -3.10 12.41
CA ILE A 31 10.32 -4.03 11.41
C ILE A 31 9.26 -3.34 10.55
N GLY A 32 8.32 -2.62 11.17
CA GLY A 32 7.24 -1.93 10.45
C GLY A 32 7.76 -0.97 9.39
N ARG A 33 8.81 -0.20 9.69
CA ARG A 33 9.44 0.71 8.72
C ARG A 33 10.10 -0.03 7.56
N LEU A 34 10.76 -1.15 7.82
CA LEU A 34 11.40 -1.95 6.76
C LEU A 34 10.36 -2.58 5.85
N VAL A 35 9.30 -3.16 6.43
CA VAL A 35 8.17 -3.70 5.68
C VAL A 35 7.54 -2.62 4.83
N THR A 36 7.27 -1.43 5.40
CA THR A 36 6.72 -0.29 4.66
C THR A 36 7.62 0.10 3.47
N ARG A 37 8.95 0.13 3.66
CA ARG A 37 9.89 0.43 2.56
C ARG A 37 9.83 -0.62 1.45
N ILE A 38 9.79 -1.91 1.79
CA ILE A 38 9.70 -3.00 0.81
C ILE A 38 8.38 -2.90 0.04
N MET A 39 7.27 -2.65 0.76
CA MET A 39 5.96 -2.50 0.14
C MET A 39 5.87 -1.29 -0.79
N MET A 40 6.61 -0.21 -0.51
CA MET A 40 6.69 0.96 -1.39
C MET A 40 7.58 0.76 -2.62
N GLU A 41 8.38 -0.32 -2.66
CA GLU A 41 9.18 -0.71 -3.83
C GLU A 41 8.47 -1.78 -4.69
N ASP A 42 7.33 -2.32 -4.23
CA ASP A 42 6.59 -3.41 -4.87
C ASP A 42 5.23 -2.93 -5.39
N ASP A 43 5.05 -2.91 -6.72
CA ASP A 43 3.83 -2.43 -7.38
C ASP A 43 2.61 -3.36 -7.17
N ASP A 44 2.82 -4.62 -6.79
CA ASP A 44 1.76 -5.60 -6.52
C ASP A 44 1.17 -5.46 -5.10
N ILE A 45 1.72 -4.56 -4.29
CA ILE A 45 1.32 -4.34 -2.91
C ILE A 45 0.82 -2.90 -2.73
N LYS A 46 -0.31 -2.77 -2.03
CA LYS A 46 -0.84 -1.45 -1.65
C LYS A 46 -0.85 -1.29 -0.14
N LEU A 47 -0.22 -0.24 0.37
CA LEU A 47 -0.25 0.08 1.78
C LEU A 47 -1.47 0.96 2.08
N ASN A 48 -2.44 0.43 2.83
CA ASN A 48 -3.67 1.14 3.14
C ASN A 48 -3.59 1.94 4.45
N ALA A 49 -2.95 1.39 5.48
CA ALA A 49 -2.95 1.98 6.81
C ALA A 49 -1.73 1.57 7.65
N ILE A 50 -1.34 2.44 8.58
CA ILE A 50 -0.27 2.21 9.56
C ILE A 50 -0.80 2.57 10.96
N ASN A 51 -0.88 1.58 11.84
CA ASN A 51 -1.11 1.86 13.27
C ASN A 51 0.24 2.01 13.99
N ALA A 52 0.59 3.21 14.45
CA ALA A 52 1.86 3.47 15.14
C ALA A 52 1.75 3.67 16.66
N GLY A 53 0.59 3.37 17.25
CA GLY A 53 0.33 3.58 18.68
C GLY A 53 0.36 5.08 19.04
N SER A 54 1.45 5.53 19.67
CA SER A 54 1.60 6.91 20.17
C SER A 54 2.46 7.82 19.29
N ALA A 55 2.98 7.33 18.16
CA ALA A 55 3.83 8.14 17.29
C ALA A 55 3.00 9.16 16.50
N THR A 56 3.48 10.39 16.41
CA THR A 56 2.88 11.41 15.55
C THR A 56 3.28 11.19 14.09
N THR A 57 2.46 11.65 13.15
CA THR A 57 2.70 11.53 11.71
C THR A 57 4.03 12.17 11.29
N ASP A 58 4.39 13.32 11.88
CA ASP A 58 5.71 13.95 11.67
C ASP A 58 6.87 13.04 12.06
N TYR A 59 6.74 12.39 13.22
CA TYR A 59 7.78 11.51 13.73
C TYR A 59 7.93 10.26 12.87
N MET A 60 6.80 9.71 12.40
CA MET A 60 6.79 8.60 11.46
C MET A 60 7.46 8.97 10.13
N ALA A 61 7.12 10.12 9.55
CA ALA A 61 7.74 10.61 8.31
C ALA A 61 9.26 10.76 8.46
N TYR A 62 9.72 11.33 9.58
CA TYR A 62 11.14 11.47 9.86
C TYR A 62 11.84 10.10 9.99
N GLN A 63 11.29 9.18 10.78
CA GLN A 63 11.87 7.84 10.95
C GLN A 63 11.84 7.01 9.67
N TYR A 64 10.83 7.20 8.83
CA TYR A 64 10.77 6.55 7.52
C TYR A 64 11.86 7.09 6.61
N LYS A 65 11.99 8.42 6.52
CA LYS A 65 12.95 9.10 5.66
C LYS A 65 14.39 8.80 6.07
N TYR A 66 14.71 8.79 7.36
CA TYR A 66 16.07 8.61 7.87
C TYR A 66 16.20 7.33 8.70
N ASP A 67 16.92 6.32 8.18
CA ASP A 67 17.29 5.13 8.92
C ASP A 67 18.83 5.01 9.00
N THR A 68 19.37 4.74 10.19
CA THR A 68 20.81 4.67 10.43
C THR A 68 21.49 3.48 9.73
N ILE A 69 20.78 2.35 9.55
CA ILE A 69 21.35 1.16 8.90
C ILE A 69 21.05 1.17 7.40
N HIS A 70 19.80 1.45 7.03
CA HIS A 70 19.35 1.35 5.64
C HIS A 70 19.44 2.68 4.88
N GLY A 71 19.92 3.73 5.53
CA GLY A 71 20.07 5.05 4.93
C GLY A 71 18.74 5.74 4.66
N ILE A 72 18.78 6.71 3.74
CA ILE A 72 17.63 7.53 3.38
C ILE A 72 16.66 6.69 2.54
N ALA A 73 15.36 6.74 2.86
CA ALA A 73 14.34 6.07 2.06
C ALA A 73 14.33 6.63 0.63
N LYS A 74 14.16 5.73 -0.35
CA LYS A 74 13.94 6.14 -1.74
C LYS A 74 12.51 6.63 -1.89
N GLY A 75 12.33 7.70 -2.65
CA GLY A 75 11.01 8.25 -2.93
C GLY A 75 10.67 9.50 -2.12
N THR A 76 9.42 9.94 -2.25
CA THR A 76 8.90 11.15 -1.59
C THR A 76 8.16 10.78 -0.31
N VAL A 77 8.35 11.63 0.70
CA VAL A 77 7.73 11.49 2.02
C VAL A 77 7.21 12.86 2.39
N GLU A 78 5.90 12.97 2.43
CA GLU A 78 5.17 14.20 2.72
C GLU A 78 4.16 13.94 3.84
N ILE A 79 3.73 15.01 4.48
CA ILE A 79 2.79 14.98 5.59
C ILE A 79 1.63 15.90 5.20
N ASP A 80 0.42 15.34 5.21
CA ASP A 80 -0.81 16.06 4.94
C ASP A 80 -1.72 15.99 6.17
N GLY A 81 -1.43 16.86 7.14
CA GLY A 81 -2.08 16.87 8.45
C GLY A 81 -1.80 15.58 9.21
N ASP A 82 -2.86 14.79 9.45
CA ASP A 82 -2.76 13.51 10.15
C ASP A 82 -2.34 12.35 9.23
N PHE A 83 -2.24 12.58 7.91
CA PHE A 83 -1.92 11.55 6.93
C PHE A 83 -0.46 11.58 6.50
N LEU A 84 0.11 10.39 6.32
CA LEU A 84 1.43 10.20 5.74
C LEU A 84 1.28 9.99 4.23
N VAL A 85 1.99 10.76 3.41
CA VAL A 85 1.98 10.61 1.95
C VAL A 85 3.33 10.05 1.50
N LEU A 86 3.35 8.81 1.05
CA LEU A 86 4.55 8.13 0.55
C LEU A 86 4.43 7.90 -0.95
N ASN A 87 5.36 8.42 -1.75
CA ASN A 87 5.34 8.29 -3.22
C ASN A 87 4.03 8.74 -3.88
N GLY A 88 3.30 9.67 -3.25
CA GLY A 88 1.97 10.12 -3.69
C GLY A 88 0.81 9.26 -3.20
N GLU A 89 1.07 8.15 -2.49
CA GLU A 89 0.04 7.36 -1.82
C GLU A 89 -0.25 7.91 -0.42
N LYS A 90 -1.52 8.22 -0.17
CA LYS A 90 -2.00 8.74 1.12
C LYS A 90 -2.34 7.57 2.05
N ILE A 91 -1.70 7.54 3.21
CA ILE A 91 -1.76 6.48 4.21
C ILE A 91 -2.22 7.08 5.55
N GLN A 92 -3.07 6.35 6.26
CA GLN A 92 -3.61 6.73 7.58
C GLN A 92 -3.12 5.80 8.68
#